data_AF-A0A958FDF5-F1
#
_entry.id   AF-A0A958FDF5-F1
#
_cell.length_a   1.000
_cell.length_b   1.000
_cell.length_c   1.000
_cell.angle_alpha   90.00
_cell.angle_beta   90.00
_cell.angle_gamma   90.00
#
_symmetry.space_group_name_H-M   'P 1'
#
loop_
_entity.id
_entity.type
_entity.pdbx_description
1 polymer ?
#
loop_
_entity_poly.entity_id
_entity_poly.type
_entity_poly.pdbx_seq_one_letter_code
_entity_poly.pdbx_strand_id
1 'polypeptide(L)'
;LFANFNAFRSELQSRGIRDSESLCAKLLEDTGVAILPGNVFGRPEEELSARLAYVDFDGSKALAASEKIPAGRQLDIDFLKENCPKMVEAAERICDWMG
;
A
#
# COMPACT_ATOMS: atom_id res chain seq x y z
N LEU A 1 -2.39 -5.90 -7.61
CA LEU A 1 -1.00 -5.95 -7.10
C LEU A 1 -0.31 -4.59 -7.23
N PHE A 2 -0.36 -3.96 -8.41
CA PHE A 2 0.11 -2.58 -8.59
C PHE A 2 -1.04 -1.60 -8.32
N ALA A 3 -0.83 -0.67 -7.40
CA ALA A 3 -1.66 0.51 -7.27
C ALA A 3 -1.29 1.48 -8.40
N ASN A 4 -2.29 2.09 -9.03
CA ASN A 4 -2.12 3.02 -10.14
C ASN A 4 -2.65 4.39 -9.72
N PHE A 5 -1.75 5.37 -9.67
CA PHE A 5 -2.00 6.74 -9.21
C PHE A 5 -2.10 7.73 -10.39
N ASN A 6 -2.13 7.26 -11.64
CA ASN A 6 -2.21 8.14 -12.81
C ASN A 6 -3.48 9.01 -12.83
N ALA A 7 -4.56 8.58 -12.18
CA ALA A 7 -5.76 9.40 -12.01
C ALA A 7 -5.48 10.71 -11.26
N PHE A 8 -4.42 10.75 -10.44
CA PHE A 8 -4.00 11.90 -9.62
C PHE A 8 -2.75 12.58 -10.20
N ARG A 9 -2.47 12.40 -11.49
CA ARG A 9 -1.23 12.88 -12.13
C ARG A 9 -1.07 14.39 -11.96
N SER A 10 -2.13 15.17 -12.14
CA SER A 10 -2.07 16.63 -12.06
C SER A 10 -1.74 17.09 -10.64
N GLU A 11 -2.37 16.49 -9.64
CA GLU A 11 -2.14 16.75 -8.21
C GLU A 11 -0.72 16.36 -7.81
N LEU A 12 -0.26 15.17 -8.22
CA LEU A 12 1.10 14.70 -7.94
C LEU A 12 2.17 15.55 -8.64
N GLN A 13 1.92 16.00 -9.88
CA GLN A 13 2.83 16.92 -10.58
C GLN A 13 2.96 18.27 -9.88
N SER A 14 1.87 18.78 -9.30
CA SER A 14 1.91 20.02 -8.50
C SER A 14 2.80 19.90 -7.26
N ARG A 15 2.99 18.67 -6.77
CA ARG A 15 3.88 18.30 -5.66
C ARG A 15 5.30 17.94 -6.11
N GLY A 16 5.61 18.09 -7.40
CA GLY A 16 6.91 17.77 -7.97
C GLY A 16 7.13 16.28 -8.32
N ILE A 17 6.09 15.45 -8.22
CA ILE A 17 6.16 14.01 -8.49
C ILE A 17 5.81 13.75 -9.96
N ARG A 18 6.70 13.10 -10.70
CA ARG A 18 6.57 12.92 -12.16
C ARG A 18 6.71 11.48 -12.64
N ASP A 19 7.24 10.60 -11.80
CA ASP A 19 7.57 9.22 -12.11
C ASP A 19 7.33 8.33 -10.87
N SER A 20 7.40 7.02 -11.08
CA SER A 20 7.16 6.06 -9.99
C SER A 20 8.21 6.08 -8.87
N GLU A 21 9.44 6.51 -9.15
CA GLU A 21 10.51 6.61 -8.14
C GLU A 21 10.27 7.78 -7.18
N SER A 22 10.06 8.98 -7.73
CA SER A 22 9.72 10.19 -6.98
C SER A 22 8.43 10.01 -6.18
N LEU A 23 7.44 9.29 -6.72
CA LEU A 23 6.22 8.94 -6.00
C LEU A 23 6.51 8.11 -4.74
N CYS A 24 7.24 7.01 -4.89
CA CYS A 24 7.52 6.11 -3.77
C CYS A 24 8.46 6.74 -2.74
N ALA A 25 9.48 7.49 -3.19
CA ALA A 25 10.39 8.21 -2.31
C ALA A 25 9.66 9.27 -1.50
N LYS A 26 8.78 10.06 -2.13
CA LYS A 26 8.07 11.14 -1.44
C LYS A 26 7.02 10.61 -0.46
N LEU A 27 6.30 9.55 -0.85
CA LEU A 27 5.38 8.85 0.05
C LEU A 27 6.12 8.32 1.29
N LEU A 28 7.27 7.68 1.10
CA LEU A 28 8.09 7.16 2.21
C LEU A 28 8.57 8.29 3.12
N GLU A 29 9.07 9.39 2.57
CA GLU A 29 9.52 10.56 3.33
C GLU A 29 8.39 11.17 4.18
N ASP A 30 7.21 11.35 3.58
CA ASP A 30 6.09 12.06 4.23
C ASP A 30 5.32 11.18 5.22
N THR A 31 5.22 9.87 4.97
CA THR A 31 4.30 8.96 5.71
C THR A 31 5.01 7.84 6.47
N GLY A 32 6.28 7.57 6.14
CA GLY A 32 7.01 6.39 6.61
C GLY A 32 6.61 5.08 5.93
N VAL A 33 5.69 5.10 4.94
CA VAL A 33 5.22 3.89 4.26
C VAL A 33 6.08 3.60 3.02
N ALA A 34 6.72 2.42 3.02
CA ALA A 34 7.52 1.97 1.89
C ALA A 34 6.70 1.13 0.91
N ILE A 35 6.72 1.52 -0.37
CA ILE A 35 6.19 0.73 -1.50
C ILE A 35 7.24 0.72 -2.63
N LEU A 36 7.07 -0.18 -3.60
CA LEU A 36 8.07 -0.35 -4.66
C LEU A 36 7.65 0.33 -5.96
N PRO A 37 8.51 1.15 -6.58
CA PRO A 37 8.24 1.79 -7.87
C PRO A 37 7.83 0.78 -8.96
N GLY A 38 6.94 1.19 -9.87
CA GLY A 38 6.55 0.37 -11.01
C GLY A 38 7.71 0.08 -11.97
N ASN A 39 8.59 1.06 -12.20
CA ASN A 39 9.66 0.98 -13.18
C ASN A 39 10.65 -0.17 -12.89
N VAL A 40 10.93 -0.50 -11.63
CA VAL A 40 11.80 -1.64 -11.25
C VAL A 40 11.19 -3.01 -11.62
N PHE A 41 9.93 -3.03 -12.04
CA PHE A 41 9.22 -4.21 -12.58
C PHE A 41 8.96 -4.11 -14.08
N GLY A 42 9.65 -3.21 -14.80
CA GLY A 42 9.51 -3.05 -16.26
C GLY A 42 8.27 -2.27 -16.70
N ARG A 43 7.63 -1.51 -15.80
CA ARG A 43 6.56 -0.57 -16.14
C ARG A 43 7.17 0.70 -16.77
N PRO A 44 6.43 1.44 -17.60
CA PRO A 44 6.90 2.74 -18.11
C PRO A 44 7.28 3.67 -16.95
N GLU A 45 8.40 4.38 -17.08
CA GLU A 45 8.93 5.26 -16.02
C GLU A 45 7.94 6.36 -15.60
N GLU A 46 7.26 6.93 -16.59
CA GLU A 46 6.23 7.95 -16.40
C GLU A 46 4.91 7.37 -15.84
N GLU A 47 4.72 6.05 -15.82
CA GLU A 47 3.54 5.44 -15.21
C GLU A 47 3.64 5.57 -13.68
N LEU A 48 2.74 6.34 -13.08
CA LEU A 48 2.65 6.51 -11.64
C LEU A 48 2.02 5.27 -10.99
N SER A 49 2.70 4.12 -11.08
CA SER A 49 2.28 2.87 -10.45
C SER A 49 3.32 2.38 -9.46
N ALA A 50 2.86 1.64 -8.45
CA ALA A 50 3.71 1.06 -7.42
C ALA A 50 3.18 -0.29 -6.96
N ARG A 51 4.08 -1.21 -6.61
CA ARG A 51 3.76 -2.51 -6.04
C ARG A 51 3.65 -2.41 -4.52
N LEU A 52 2.51 -2.83 -3.99
CA LEU A 52 2.30 -2.95 -2.55
C LEU A 52 2.93 -4.26 -2.02
N ALA A 53 3.55 -4.20 -0.85
CA ALA A 53 4.10 -5.35 -0.14
C ALA A 53 3.27 -5.64 1.11
N TYR A 54 2.58 -6.77 1.14
CA TYR A 54 1.74 -7.18 2.26
C TYR A 54 2.51 -8.12 3.20
N VAL A 55 3.54 -7.59 3.86
CA VAL A 55 4.51 -8.41 4.61
C VAL A 55 4.79 -7.95 6.04
N ASP A 56 4.33 -6.75 6.45
CA ASP A 56 4.58 -6.22 7.80
C ASP A 56 3.50 -6.64 8.80
N PHE A 57 3.38 -7.96 9.00
CA PHE A 57 2.55 -8.57 10.05
C PHE A 57 3.05 -9.99 10.38
N ASP A 58 2.64 -10.52 11.53
CA ASP A 58 2.94 -11.90 11.92
C ASP A 58 1.98 -12.87 11.21
N GLY A 59 2.47 -13.48 10.12
CA GLY A 59 1.69 -14.42 9.32
C GLY A 59 1.28 -15.69 10.08
N SER A 60 2.11 -16.18 11.01
CA SER A 60 1.78 -17.36 11.80
C SER A 60 0.66 -17.06 12.79
N LYS A 61 0.72 -15.91 13.47
CA LYS A 61 -0.36 -15.44 14.35
C LYS A 61 -1.66 -15.20 13.59
N ALA A 62 -1.60 -14.49 12.46
CA ALA A 62 -2.77 -14.21 11.64
C ALA A 62 -3.42 -15.50 11.10
N LEU A 63 -2.62 -16.47 10.65
CA LEU A 63 -3.12 -17.76 10.19
C LEU A 63 -3.83 -18.52 11.32
N ALA A 64 -3.20 -18.65 12.48
CA ALA A 64 -3.81 -19.31 13.65
C ALA A 64 -5.08 -18.60 14.16
N ALA A 65 -5.17 -17.27 14.02
CA ALA A 65 -6.38 -16.53 14.33
C ALA A 65 -7.49 -16.83 13.31
N SER A 66 -7.16 -16.93 12.02
CA SER A 66 -8.12 -17.22 10.96
C SER A 66 -8.75 -18.62 11.07
N GLU A 67 -8.00 -19.61 11.57
CA GLU A 67 -8.51 -20.97 11.79
C GLU A 67 -9.63 -21.05 12.84
N LYS A 68 -9.73 -20.05 13.73
CA LYS A 68 -10.82 -19.96 14.73
C LYS A 68 -12.13 -19.43 14.12
N ILE A 69 -12.08 -18.92 12.89
CA ILE A 69 -13.24 -18.37 12.19
C ILE A 69 -13.84 -19.48 11.32
N PRO A 70 -15.17 -19.69 11.37
CA PRO A 70 -15.82 -20.73 10.57
C PRO A 70 -15.51 -20.62 9.08
N ALA A 71 -15.21 -21.76 8.45
CA ALA A 71 -15.00 -21.83 7.02
C ALA A 71 -16.20 -21.23 6.26
N GLY A 72 -15.92 -20.31 5.32
CA GLY A 72 -16.95 -19.59 4.56
C GLY A 72 -17.32 -18.21 5.13
N ARG A 73 -16.92 -17.88 6.36
CA ARG A 73 -16.99 -16.50 6.86
C ARG A 73 -15.78 -15.71 6.35
N GLN A 74 -16.03 -14.53 5.77
CA GLN A 74 -14.97 -13.63 5.34
C GLN A 74 -14.25 -13.01 6.55
N LEU A 75 -12.93 -12.84 6.40
CA LEU A 75 -12.13 -12.04 7.32
C LEU A 75 -12.41 -10.57 7.04
N ASP A 76 -13.00 -9.88 8.01
CA ASP A 76 -13.43 -8.49 7.88
C ASP A 76 -12.32 -7.50 8.30
N ILE A 77 -12.64 -6.20 8.27
CA ILE A 77 -11.69 -5.16 8.64
C ILE A 77 -11.30 -5.21 10.12
N ASP A 78 -12.19 -5.71 10.99
CA ASP A 78 -11.91 -5.82 12.42
C ASP A 78 -10.86 -6.90 12.66
N PHE A 79 -10.96 -8.04 11.95
CA PHE A 79 -9.90 -9.05 11.94
C PHE A 79 -8.54 -8.46 11.51
N LEU A 80 -8.52 -7.64 10.44
CA LEU A 80 -7.28 -7.02 9.96
C LEU A 80 -6.72 -5.99 10.94
N LYS A 81 -7.56 -5.19 11.59
CA LYS A 81 -7.14 -4.24 12.63
C LYS A 81 -6.52 -4.93 13.83
N GLU A 82 -7.03 -6.12 14.19
CA GLU A 82 -6.50 -6.90 15.31
C GLU A 82 -5.20 -7.63 14.96
N ASN A 83 -5.14 -8.26 13.78
CA ASN A 83 -4.06 -9.19 13.42
C ASN A 83 -2.98 -8.58 12.51
N CYS A 84 -3.31 -7.54 11.76
CA CYS A 84 -2.43 -6.85 10.81
C CYS A 84 -2.48 -5.32 10.98
N PRO A 85 -2.39 -4.76 12.21
CA PRO A 85 -2.67 -3.34 12.47
C PRO A 85 -1.81 -2.38 11.63
N LYS A 86 -0.51 -2.68 11.49
CA LYS A 86 0.42 -1.87 10.69
C LYS A 86 0.07 -1.83 9.20
N MET A 87 -0.48 -2.93 8.67
CA MET A 87 -0.91 -2.98 7.28
C MET A 87 -2.13 -2.09 7.04
N VAL A 88 -3.06 -2.06 7.99
CA VAL A 88 -4.23 -1.17 7.95
C VAL A 88 -3.78 0.28 8.06
N GLU A 89 -2.93 0.59 9.04
CA GLU A 89 -2.36 1.93 9.24
C GLU A 89 -1.60 2.44 8.00
N ALA A 90 -0.79 1.58 7.37
CA ALA A 90 -0.07 1.94 6.15
C ALA A 90 -1.03 2.26 4.99
N ALA A 91 -2.11 1.49 4.83
CA ALA A 91 -3.11 1.75 3.80
C ALA A 91 -3.86 3.07 4.05
N GLU A 92 -4.26 3.33 5.30
CA GLU A 92 -4.90 4.59 5.71
C GLU A 92 -3.98 5.79 5.44
N ARG A 93 -2.70 5.72 5.83
CA ARG A 93 -1.71 6.77 5.55
C ARG A 93 -1.53 7.05 4.06
N ILE A 94 -1.54 6.02 3.21
CA ILE A 94 -1.47 6.21 1.76
C ILE A 94 -2.72 6.95 1.25
N CYS A 95 -3.90 6.53 1.69
CA CYS A 95 -5.15 7.18 1.30
C CYS A 95 -5.18 8.66 1.74
N ASP A 96 -4.86 8.94 2.99
CA ASP A 96 -4.84 10.30 3.55
C ASP A 96 -3.81 11.19 2.85
N TRP A 97 -2.65 10.63 2.45
CA TRP A 97 -1.61 11.36 1.74
C TRP A 97 -1.97 11.71 0.29
N MET A 98 -2.88 10.93 -0.31
CA MET A 98 -3.39 11.19 -1.66
C MET A 98 -4.45 12.29 -1.70
N GLY A 99 -5.17 12.54 -0.60
CA GLY A 99 -6.21 13.56 -0.48
C GLY A 99 -7.62 13.01 -0.60
#